data_AF-A0A381RP38-F1
#
_entry.id   AF-A0A381RP38-F1
#
_cell.length_a   1.000
_cell.length_b   1.000
_cell.length_c   1.000
_cell.angle_alpha   90.00
_cell.angle_beta   90.00
_cell.angle_gamma   90.00
#
_symmetry.space_group_name_H-M   'P 1'
#
loop_
_entity.id
_entity.type
_entity.pdbx_description
1 polymer ?
#
loop_
_entity_poly.entity_id
_entity_poly.type
_entity_poly.pdbx_seq_one_letter_code
_entity_poly.pdbx_strand_id
1 'polypeptide(L)'
;MDVTQLQGQKIKDLTKLAQEMEVPGYSGLKKQELIMRILETSAEKEGKLFASGVLEVMQEGYGFLRSQDYNYLPGPDDIYVSPSQIKRFNLRTGHLVAGQIRPPKDNERFYALLKVETVNGEGPDQVKKAILFDNLTPLYPEERIKLEGKPKGFSMRILDLMSPIGKGQRGLIVAQPKTGKTILLQKIANTTLENHPEVKIIVLLIAERPEEVTDMERSVDAEVVSSTFDEPPERHVQVADMALEKAKRMVEYGHDVMILLDSITRLGRAHNAVIPHSGKILSGGVDANALHRPRRLFGAARNTEEGGSLTIIATALIDTGSRMDDVIFEEFKGTGNMELVLDRRLSDRRLFPSFDLIRSGTRKEELLLSKKELARVWILRKILNDMTPIEAMEFLLDRMKRTGNNEEFLDTMNN
;
A
#
# COMPACT_ATOMS: atom_id res chain seq x y z
N MET A 1 -4.48 29.25 -4.86
CA MET A 1 -4.86 28.35 -3.74
C MET A 1 -5.16 26.92 -4.25
N ASP A 2 -4.81 25.86 -3.50
CA ASP A 2 -4.99 24.43 -3.89
C ASP A 2 -6.17 23.78 -3.15
N VAL A 3 -7.13 23.21 -3.89
CA VAL A 3 -8.32 22.53 -3.35
C VAL A 3 -7.95 21.36 -2.43
N THR A 4 -6.97 20.55 -2.85
CA THR A 4 -6.60 19.32 -2.14
C THR A 4 -6.01 19.65 -0.77
N GLN A 5 -5.24 20.74 -0.68
CA GLN A 5 -4.72 21.22 0.61
C GLN A 5 -5.81 21.71 1.56
N LEU A 6 -6.84 22.39 1.06
CA LEU A 6 -7.98 22.83 1.88
C LEU A 6 -8.81 21.63 2.38
N GLN A 7 -8.94 20.57 1.58
CA GLN A 7 -9.63 19.35 1.98
C GLN A 7 -8.92 18.65 3.15
N GLY A 8 -7.59 18.62 3.18
CA GLY A 8 -6.81 18.05 4.28
C GLY A 8 -6.90 18.83 5.61
N GLN A 9 -7.34 20.09 5.61
CA GLN A 9 -7.40 20.92 6.82
C GLN A 9 -8.59 20.58 7.73
N LYS A 10 -8.43 20.83 9.04
CA LYS A 10 -9.54 20.70 9.99
C LYS A 10 -10.50 21.88 9.84
N ILE A 11 -11.77 21.67 10.16
CA ILE A 11 -12.80 22.72 10.05
C ILE A 11 -12.44 24.00 10.83
N LYS A 12 -11.74 23.86 11.96
CA LYS A 12 -11.26 25.00 12.75
C LYS A 12 -10.25 25.86 11.97
N ASP A 13 -9.33 25.23 11.26
CA ASP A 13 -8.29 25.91 10.48
C ASP A 13 -8.90 26.57 9.25
N LEU A 14 -9.85 25.89 8.59
CA LEU A 14 -10.62 26.45 7.47
C LEU A 14 -11.45 27.66 7.88
N THR A 15 -12.12 27.63 9.03
CA THR A 15 -12.88 28.78 9.54
C THR A 15 -11.98 29.97 9.83
N LYS A 16 -10.77 29.72 10.35
CA LYS A 16 -9.77 30.78 10.58
C LYS A 16 -9.29 31.38 9.25
N LEU A 17 -8.99 30.53 8.27
CA LEU A 17 -8.59 30.96 6.93
C LEU A 17 -9.70 31.76 6.24
N ALA A 18 -10.96 31.32 6.34
CA ALA A 18 -12.11 32.06 5.81
C ALA A 18 -12.26 33.44 6.45
N GLN A 19 -12.00 33.56 7.75
CA GLN A 19 -11.99 34.83 8.45
C GLN A 19 -10.85 35.74 7.98
N GLU A 20 -9.63 35.21 7.84
CA GLU A 20 -8.46 35.93 7.34
C GLU A 20 -8.66 36.41 5.88
N MET A 21 -9.42 35.66 5.08
CA MET A 21 -9.74 35.99 3.69
C MET A 21 -10.98 36.86 3.50
N GLU A 22 -11.67 37.21 4.59
CA GLU A 22 -12.93 37.98 4.61
C GLU A 22 -14.06 37.33 3.79
N VAL A 23 -14.16 36.00 3.85
CA VAL A 23 -15.17 35.23 3.12
C VAL A 23 -16.57 35.54 3.67
N PRO A 24 -17.54 36.02 2.88
CA PRO A 24 -18.85 36.41 3.38
C PRO A 24 -19.70 35.18 3.78
N GLY A 25 -20.31 35.25 4.97
CA GLY A 25 -21.25 34.22 5.45
C GLY A 25 -20.60 32.89 5.84
N TYR A 26 -19.30 32.87 6.13
CA TYR A 26 -18.56 31.65 6.45
C TYR A 26 -19.01 30.95 7.75
N SER A 27 -19.61 31.70 8.67
CA SER A 27 -20.06 31.19 9.98
C SER A 27 -21.29 30.28 9.83
N GLY A 28 -21.10 28.97 10.05
CA GLY A 28 -22.17 27.96 10.01
C GLY A 28 -22.18 27.07 8.76
N LEU A 29 -21.28 27.31 7.81
CA LEU A 29 -21.12 26.45 6.63
C LEU A 29 -20.55 25.07 7.02
N LYS A 30 -21.02 24.03 6.33
CA LYS A 30 -20.37 22.70 6.42
C LYS A 30 -18.99 22.77 5.77
N LYS A 31 -18.08 21.86 6.13
CA LYS A 31 -16.68 21.84 5.64
C LYS A 31 -16.59 22.03 4.11
N GLN A 32 -17.40 21.31 3.34
CA GLN A 32 -17.42 21.41 1.87
C GLN A 32 -17.89 22.78 1.37
N GLU A 33 -18.99 23.30 1.91
CA GLU A 33 -19.51 24.63 1.57
C GLU A 33 -18.52 25.73 1.94
N LEU A 34 -17.82 25.58 3.08
CA LEU A 34 -16.78 26.49 3.53
C LEU A 34 -15.57 26.47 2.61
N ILE A 35 -15.10 25.28 2.20
CA ILE A 35 -14.02 25.13 1.22
C ILE A 35 -14.42 25.77 -0.10
N MET A 36 -15.64 25.50 -0.59
CA MET A 36 -16.16 26.14 -1.81
C MET A 36 -16.14 27.66 -1.70
N ARG A 37 -16.61 28.22 -0.58
CA ARG A 37 -16.66 29.67 -0.40
C ARG A 37 -15.27 30.30 -0.33
N ILE A 38 -14.32 29.65 0.34
CA ILE A 38 -12.90 30.06 0.38
C ILE A 38 -12.31 30.04 -1.04
N LEU A 39 -12.58 28.99 -1.81
CA LEU A 39 -12.09 28.86 -3.18
C LEU A 39 -12.71 29.89 -4.12
N GLU A 40 -14.01 30.15 -4.03
CA GLU A 40 -14.69 31.21 -4.80
C GLU A 40 -14.05 32.57 -4.51
N THR A 41 -13.91 32.94 -3.24
CA THR A 41 -13.28 34.21 -2.83
C THR A 41 -11.79 34.28 -3.23
N SER A 42 -11.08 33.14 -3.21
CA SER A 42 -9.70 33.06 -3.70
C SER A 42 -9.62 33.21 -5.22
N ALA A 43 -10.52 32.59 -5.97
CA ALA A 43 -10.59 32.68 -7.43
C ALA A 43 -10.91 34.10 -7.89
N GLU A 44 -11.80 34.80 -7.17
CA GLU A 44 -12.12 36.21 -7.40
C GLU A 44 -10.91 37.13 -7.15
N LYS A 45 -10.04 36.79 -6.19
CA LYS A 45 -8.84 37.58 -5.83
C LYS A 45 -7.59 37.25 -6.66
N GLU A 46 -7.33 35.98 -6.97
CA GLU A 46 -6.08 35.49 -7.61
C GLU A 46 -6.26 35.04 -9.08
N GLY A 47 -7.50 34.90 -9.56
CA GLY A 47 -7.85 34.63 -10.96
C GLY A 47 -7.62 33.19 -11.46
N LYS A 48 -7.03 32.28 -10.67
CA LYS A 48 -6.83 30.86 -11.06
C LYS A 48 -6.94 29.90 -9.89
N LEU A 49 -7.76 28.85 -10.05
CA LEU A 49 -7.88 27.72 -9.12
C LEU A 49 -7.02 26.55 -9.58
N PHE A 50 -6.38 25.86 -8.64
CA PHE A 50 -5.58 24.67 -8.91
C PHE A 50 -6.04 23.51 -8.03
N ALA A 51 -5.92 22.29 -8.55
CA ALA A 51 -6.14 21.10 -7.77
C ALA A 51 -5.37 19.91 -8.34
N SER A 52 -5.28 18.86 -7.53
CA SER A 52 -4.66 17.60 -7.90
C SER A 52 -5.50 16.41 -7.43
N GLY A 53 -5.35 15.28 -8.13
CA GLY A 53 -5.97 14.02 -7.72
C GLY A 53 -5.56 12.88 -8.63
N VAL A 54 -5.92 11.66 -8.22
CA VAL A 54 -5.61 10.44 -8.97
C VAL A 54 -6.72 10.20 -9.99
N LEU A 55 -6.36 10.16 -11.27
CA LEU A 55 -7.31 9.97 -12.35
C LEU A 55 -7.93 8.57 -12.29
N GLU A 56 -9.25 8.49 -12.35
CA GLU A 56 -10.02 7.31 -12.71
C GLU A 56 -10.69 7.55 -14.07
N VAL A 57 -10.37 6.73 -15.07
CA VAL A 57 -11.00 6.80 -16.39
C VAL A 57 -12.20 5.85 -16.41
N MET A 58 -13.37 6.40 -16.73
CA MET A 58 -14.63 5.68 -16.85
C MET A 58 -14.72 4.93 -18.19
N GLN A 59 -15.65 3.99 -18.30
CA GLN A 59 -15.80 3.17 -19.52
C GLN A 59 -16.16 4.01 -20.75
N GLU A 60 -16.86 5.12 -20.56
CA GLU A 60 -17.26 6.06 -21.62
C GLU A 60 -16.12 7.00 -22.04
N GLY A 61 -14.94 6.90 -21.41
CA GLY A 61 -13.71 7.59 -21.81
C GLY A 61 -13.50 8.98 -21.20
N TYR A 62 -14.45 9.50 -20.43
CA TYR A 62 -14.19 10.63 -19.52
C TYR A 62 -13.61 10.12 -18.20
N GLY A 63 -13.16 11.01 -17.32
CA GLY A 63 -12.62 10.61 -16.03
C GLY A 63 -12.84 11.62 -14.92
N PHE A 64 -12.46 11.21 -13.72
CA PHE A 64 -12.49 12.04 -12.52
C PHE A 64 -11.14 11.98 -11.80
N LEU A 65 -10.66 13.12 -11.30
CA LEU A 65 -9.56 13.13 -10.34
C LEU A 65 -10.15 12.86 -8.96
N ARG A 66 -9.84 11.68 -8.41
CA ARG A 66 -10.27 11.24 -7.09
C ARG A 66 -9.31 11.74 -6.02
N SER A 67 -9.87 12.13 -4.87
CA SER A 67 -9.07 12.56 -3.71
C SER A 67 -8.64 11.37 -2.86
N GLN A 68 -7.42 11.46 -2.30
CA GLN A 68 -6.92 10.51 -1.32
C GLN A 68 -7.74 10.58 -0.02
N ASP A 69 -8.23 11.77 0.37
CA ASP A 69 -9.06 11.97 1.57
C ASP A 69 -10.38 11.17 1.53
N TYR A 70 -10.82 10.80 0.33
CA TYR A 70 -11.98 9.96 0.08
C TYR A 70 -11.61 8.52 -0.32
N ASN A 71 -10.38 8.08 -0.05
CA ASN A 71 -9.87 6.75 -0.39
C ASN A 71 -10.00 6.40 -1.88
N TYR A 72 -9.83 7.39 -2.76
CA TYR A 72 -9.99 7.28 -4.22
C TYR A 72 -11.39 6.91 -4.70
N LEU A 73 -12.40 7.18 -3.90
CA LEU A 73 -13.78 6.89 -4.25
C LEU A 73 -14.52 8.12 -4.75
N PRO A 74 -15.68 7.92 -5.42
CA PRO A 74 -16.49 9.02 -5.88
C PRO A 74 -16.84 9.99 -4.74
N GLY A 75 -16.32 11.21 -4.84
CA GLY A 75 -16.54 12.31 -3.94
C GLY A 75 -17.34 13.43 -4.61
N PRO A 76 -18.03 14.28 -3.83
CA PRO A 76 -18.72 15.45 -4.39
C PRO A 76 -17.75 16.49 -4.98
N ASP A 77 -16.48 16.46 -4.56
CA ASP A 77 -15.46 17.41 -4.94
C ASP A 77 -14.55 16.90 -6.08
N ASP A 78 -14.94 15.80 -6.73
CA ASP A 78 -14.17 15.22 -7.80
C ASP A 78 -14.08 16.16 -9.01
N ILE A 79 -12.92 16.14 -9.67
CA ILE A 79 -12.65 17.03 -10.79
C ILE A 79 -12.85 16.26 -12.09
N TYR A 80 -13.82 16.69 -12.88
CA TYR A 80 -14.08 16.16 -14.20
C TYR A 80 -12.89 16.38 -15.14
N VAL A 81 -12.51 15.31 -15.84
CA VAL A 81 -11.50 15.31 -16.90
C VAL A 81 -12.14 14.84 -18.20
N SER A 82 -12.04 15.69 -19.22
CA SER A 82 -12.67 15.40 -20.51
C SER A 82 -11.95 14.29 -21.29
N PRO A 83 -12.66 13.54 -22.13
CA PRO A 83 -12.06 12.53 -23.01
C PRO A 83 -10.96 13.12 -23.92
N SER A 84 -11.10 14.38 -24.33
CA SER A 84 -10.12 15.06 -25.18
C SER A 84 -8.80 15.32 -24.45
N GLN A 85 -8.84 15.69 -23.16
CA GLN A 85 -7.64 15.83 -22.32
C GLN A 85 -6.97 14.48 -22.08
N ILE A 86 -7.75 13.45 -21.73
CA ILE A 86 -7.25 12.08 -21.52
C ILE A 86 -6.53 11.60 -22.78
N LYS A 87 -7.17 11.72 -23.95
CA LYS A 87 -6.57 11.31 -25.22
C LYS A 87 -5.35 12.15 -25.60
N ARG A 88 -5.39 13.47 -25.45
CA ARG A 88 -4.30 14.39 -25.83
C ARG A 88 -3.00 14.08 -25.11
N PHE A 89 -3.09 13.83 -23.80
CA PHE A 89 -1.95 13.60 -22.92
C PHE A 89 -1.69 12.11 -22.63
N ASN A 90 -2.44 11.20 -23.28
CA ASN A 90 -2.33 9.75 -23.07
C ASN A 90 -2.51 9.34 -21.60
N LEU A 91 -3.44 9.99 -20.90
CA LEU A 91 -3.68 9.75 -19.48
C LEU A 91 -4.38 8.41 -19.25
N ARG A 92 -4.13 7.81 -18.09
CA ARG A 92 -4.67 6.50 -17.68
C ARG A 92 -5.08 6.55 -16.22
N THR A 93 -5.94 5.60 -15.84
CA THR A 93 -6.25 5.38 -14.44
C THR A 93 -4.98 5.22 -13.61
N GLY A 94 -4.95 5.88 -12.45
CA GLY A 94 -3.80 5.91 -11.54
C GLY A 94 -2.85 7.10 -11.72
N HIS A 95 -2.94 7.88 -12.81
CA HIS A 95 -2.08 9.06 -12.96
C HIS A 95 -2.44 10.12 -11.91
N LEU A 96 -1.45 10.62 -11.19
CA LEU A 96 -1.61 11.82 -10.36
C LEU A 96 -1.56 13.04 -11.26
N VAL A 97 -2.72 13.65 -11.51
CA VAL A 97 -2.84 14.81 -12.40
C VAL A 97 -3.01 16.05 -11.54
N ALA A 98 -2.23 17.09 -11.81
CA ALA A 98 -2.42 18.40 -11.22
C ALA A 98 -2.54 19.46 -12.31
N GLY A 99 -3.37 20.48 -12.05
CA GLY A 99 -3.57 21.54 -13.01
C GLY A 99 -4.60 22.57 -12.61
N GLN A 100 -4.82 23.51 -13.52
CA GLN A 100 -5.79 24.57 -13.33
C GLN A 100 -7.21 23.99 -13.51
N ILE A 101 -8.10 24.32 -12.58
CA ILE A 101 -9.52 23.93 -12.62
C ILE A 101 -10.43 25.15 -12.79
N ARG A 102 -11.69 24.89 -13.11
CA ARG A 102 -12.76 25.89 -13.09
C ARG A 102 -14.00 25.35 -12.36
N PRO A 103 -14.81 26.23 -11.75
CA PRO A 103 -16.09 25.82 -11.16
C PRO A 103 -17.06 25.27 -12.23
N PRO A 104 -18.03 24.45 -11.80
CA PRO A 104 -19.12 24.00 -12.67
C PRO A 104 -19.93 25.19 -13.21
N LYS A 105 -20.38 25.10 -14.47
CA LYS A 105 -21.41 25.99 -15.03
C LYS A 105 -22.81 25.56 -14.54
N ASP A 106 -23.84 26.36 -14.83
CA ASP A 106 -25.23 26.13 -14.38
C ASP A 106 -25.80 24.72 -14.65
N ASN A 107 -25.29 24.00 -15.66
CA ASN A 107 -25.69 22.63 -16.01
C ASN A 107 -24.67 21.54 -15.64
N GLU A 108 -23.60 21.89 -14.93
CA GLU A 108 -22.52 20.98 -14.53
C GLU A 108 -22.56 20.77 -13.01
N ARG A 109 -22.19 19.58 -12.55
CA ARG A 109 -22.15 19.26 -11.10
C ARG A 109 -20.77 19.34 -10.49
N PHE A 110 -19.72 19.17 -11.29
CA PHE A 110 -18.34 18.98 -10.83
C PHE A 110 -17.44 20.11 -11.33
N TYR A 111 -16.37 20.38 -10.58
CA TYR A 111 -15.25 21.17 -11.10
C TYR A 111 -14.69 20.48 -12.35
N ALA A 112 -14.21 21.27 -13.31
CA ALA A 112 -13.62 20.74 -14.53
C ALA A 112 -12.16 21.14 -14.63
N LEU A 113 -11.30 20.20 -15.03
CA LEU A 113 -9.91 20.49 -15.33
C LEU A 113 -9.85 21.38 -16.58
N LEU A 114 -9.26 22.56 -16.46
CA LEU A 114 -9.07 23.50 -17.56
C LEU A 114 -7.76 23.20 -18.31
N LYS A 115 -6.68 23.02 -17.56
CA LYS A 115 -5.33 22.78 -18.11
C LYS A 115 -4.57 21.80 -17.22
N VAL A 116 -3.99 20.78 -17.83
CA VAL A 116 -3.04 19.87 -17.18
C VAL A 116 -1.69 20.60 -17.06
N GLU A 117 -1.16 20.73 -15.85
CA GLU A 117 0.17 21.31 -15.60
C GLU A 117 1.21 20.22 -15.38
N THR A 118 0.88 19.18 -14.60
CA THR A 118 1.78 18.05 -14.34
C THR A 118 1.04 16.72 -14.28
N VAL A 119 1.74 15.65 -14.62
CA VAL A 119 1.32 14.25 -14.46
C VAL A 119 2.43 13.50 -13.73
N ASN A 120 2.10 12.92 -12.58
CA ASN A 120 3.05 12.29 -11.64
C ASN A 120 4.23 13.22 -11.28
N GLY A 121 3.97 14.51 -11.12
CA GLY A 121 4.99 15.51 -10.76
C GLY A 121 5.86 16.01 -11.92
N GLU A 122 5.73 15.42 -13.11
CA GLU A 122 6.46 15.86 -14.31
C GLU A 122 5.56 16.58 -15.31
N GLY A 123 6.17 17.25 -16.29
CA GLY A 123 5.44 17.88 -17.39
C GLY A 123 4.61 16.85 -18.19
N PRO A 124 3.41 17.22 -18.68
CA PRO A 124 2.46 16.28 -19.30
C PRO A 124 2.98 15.64 -20.60
N ASP A 125 4.00 16.22 -21.23
CA ASP A 125 4.64 15.65 -22.42
C ASP A 125 5.47 14.40 -22.11
N GLN A 126 5.86 14.18 -20.85
CA GLN A 126 6.67 13.02 -20.43
C GLN A 126 5.85 11.73 -20.39
N VAL A 127 4.52 11.81 -20.23
CA VAL A 127 3.61 10.65 -20.21
C VAL A 127 3.78 9.78 -21.45
N LYS A 128 4.07 10.38 -22.62
CA LYS A 128 4.24 9.66 -23.89
C LYS A 128 5.60 8.96 -24.02
N LYS A 129 6.57 9.33 -23.18
CA LYS A 129 7.93 8.75 -23.19
C LYS A 129 8.07 7.62 -22.17
N ALA A 130 7.22 7.58 -21.15
CA ALA A 130 7.22 6.52 -20.15
C ALA A 130 6.94 5.15 -20.79
N ILE A 131 7.72 4.15 -20.41
CA ILE A 131 7.47 2.75 -20.75
C ILE A 131 6.32 2.26 -19.88
N LEU A 132 5.39 1.51 -20.46
CA LEU A 132 4.23 1.03 -19.73
C LEU A 132 4.62 -0.07 -18.75
N PHE A 133 3.98 -0.12 -17.59
CA PHE A 133 4.28 -1.09 -16.54
C PHE A 133 4.29 -2.53 -17.05
N ASP A 134 3.32 -2.89 -17.89
CA ASP A 134 3.20 -4.23 -18.47
C ASP A 134 4.31 -4.56 -19.49
N ASN A 135 5.04 -3.55 -19.99
CA ASN A 135 6.16 -3.69 -20.90
C ASN A 135 7.53 -3.63 -20.21
N LEU A 136 7.58 -3.32 -18.91
CA LEU A 136 8.82 -3.33 -18.14
C LEU A 136 9.33 -4.75 -17.95
N THR A 137 10.64 -4.94 -18.03
CA THR A 137 11.28 -6.25 -17.90
C THR A 137 11.30 -6.67 -16.42
N PRO A 138 10.60 -7.75 -16.02
CA PRO A 138 10.54 -8.16 -14.62
C PRO A 138 11.83 -8.87 -14.19
N LEU A 139 12.40 -8.43 -13.07
CA LEU A 139 13.57 -9.04 -12.44
C LEU A 139 13.26 -9.58 -11.03
N TYR A 140 14.17 -10.40 -10.51
CA TYR A 140 14.19 -10.66 -9.07
C TYR A 140 14.57 -9.38 -8.31
N PRO A 141 14.16 -9.25 -7.04
CA PRO A 141 14.69 -8.20 -6.17
C PRO A 141 16.21 -8.38 -6.00
N GLU A 142 16.97 -7.32 -6.28
CA GLU A 142 18.43 -7.30 -6.18
C GLU A 142 18.94 -6.26 -5.15
N GLU A 143 18.09 -5.30 -4.80
CA GLU A 143 18.38 -4.32 -3.75
C GLU A 143 17.52 -4.62 -2.52
N ARG A 144 18.17 -4.80 -1.37
CA ARG A 144 17.51 -5.10 -0.10
C ARG A 144 16.95 -3.82 0.53
N ILE A 145 15.70 -3.88 0.98
CA ILE A 145 15.10 -2.90 1.89
C ILE A 145 15.52 -3.31 3.31
N LYS A 146 16.51 -2.61 3.86
CA LYS A 146 17.06 -2.90 5.19
C LYS A 146 16.07 -2.40 6.24
N LEU A 147 15.51 -3.31 7.04
CA LEU A 147 14.50 -2.97 8.05
C LEU A 147 15.08 -2.83 9.46
N GLU A 148 16.28 -3.36 9.70
CA GLU A 148 17.02 -3.15 10.95
C GLU A 148 17.11 -1.65 11.25
N GLY A 149 16.57 -1.27 12.40
CA GLY A 149 16.70 0.08 12.94
C GLY A 149 17.33 0.02 14.33
N LYS A 150 16.56 0.42 15.35
CA LYS A 150 17.04 0.50 16.73
C LYS A 150 17.47 -0.87 17.29
N PRO A 151 18.48 -0.95 18.19
CA PRO A 151 18.97 -2.21 18.75
C PRO A 151 17.92 -3.13 19.38
N LYS A 152 16.92 -2.55 20.04
CA LYS A 152 15.79 -3.28 20.66
C LYS A 152 14.67 -3.63 19.68
N GLY A 153 14.81 -3.26 18.40
CA GLY A 153 13.88 -3.54 17.31
C GLY A 153 13.97 -4.98 16.81
N PHE A 154 13.88 -5.97 17.71
CA PHE A 154 14.11 -7.38 17.40
C PHE A 154 13.22 -7.91 16.26
N SER A 155 11.98 -7.43 16.14
CA SER A 155 11.10 -7.80 15.01
C SER A 155 11.74 -7.53 13.66
N MET A 156 12.30 -6.33 13.46
CA MET A 156 12.88 -5.96 12.17
C MET A 156 14.24 -6.60 11.97
N ARG A 157 15.06 -6.66 13.03
CA ARG A 157 16.36 -7.36 13.01
C ARG A 157 16.22 -8.84 12.61
N ILE A 158 15.25 -9.55 13.19
CA ILE A 158 14.99 -10.97 12.89
C ILE A 158 14.43 -11.13 11.49
N LEU A 159 13.47 -10.29 11.08
CA LEU A 159 12.89 -10.33 9.74
C LEU A 159 13.99 -10.13 8.67
N ASP A 160 14.88 -9.17 8.89
CA ASP A 160 16.02 -8.88 8.01
C ASP A 160 16.94 -10.08 7.78
N LEU A 161 17.11 -10.95 8.78
CA LEU A 161 17.97 -12.14 8.67
C LEU A 161 17.22 -13.35 8.09
N MET A 162 15.94 -13.52 8.47
CA MET A 162 15.21 -14.76 8.21
C MET A 162 14.30 -14.70 6.98
N SER A 163 13.83 -13.52 6.61
CA SER A 163 12.98 -13.29 5.43
C SER A 163 13.28 -11.90 4.86
N PRO A 164 14.50 -11.65 4.32
CA PRO A 164 14.89 -10.34 3.81
C PRO A 164 13.92 -9.84 2.73
N ILE A 165 13.59 -8.55 2.76
CA ILE A 165 12.69 -7.94 1.77
C ILE A 165 13.54 -7.15 0.78
N GLY A 166 13.33 -7.38 -0.52
CA GLY A 166 13.94 -6.56 -1.58
C GLY A 166 12.96 -5.60 -2.25
N LYS A 167 13.51 -4.63 -2.98
CA LYS A 167 12.76 -3.77 -3.91
C LYS A 167 12.15 -4.63 -5.01
N GLY A 168 10.83 -4.70 -5.04
CA GLY A 168 10.07 -5.58 -5.95
C GLY A 168 9.57 -6.89 -5.33
N GLN A 169 9.69 -7.07 -4.01
CA GLN A 169 9.30 -8.31 -3.34
C GLN A 169 7.78 -8.56 -3.40
N ARG A 170 7.39 -9.82 -3.57
CA ARG A 170 6.02 -10.33 -3.35
C ARG A 170 5.99 -11.12 -2.03
N GLY A 171 5.79 -10.41 -0.94
CA GLY A 171 5.82 -10.97 0.42
C GLY A 171 4.43 -11.31 0.95
N LEU A 172 4.32 -12.47 1.59
CA LEU A 172 3.12 -12.92 2.28
C LEU A 172 3.41 -13.06 3.77
N ILE A 173 2.73 -12.27 4.61
CA ILE A 173 2.73 -12.44 6.06
C ILE A 173 1.57 -13.39 6.41
N VAL A 174 1.90 -14.65 6.64
CA VAL A 174 0.93 -15.71 6.93
C VAL A 174 0.62 -15.66 8.41
N ALA A 175 -0.58 -15.23 8.76
CA ALA A 175 -0.92 -14.90 10.13
C ALA A 175 -2.26 -15.49 10.55
N GLN A 176 -2.25 -16.14 11.72
CA GLN A 176 -3.49 -16.45 12.44
C GLN A 176 -4.01 -15.17 13.11
N PRO A 177 -5.32 -15.09 13.43
CA PRO A 177 -5.85 -13.96 14.21
C PRO A 177 -5.10 -13.76 15.54
N LYS A 178 -4.92 -12.50 15.96
CA LYS A 178 -4.27 -12.08 17.23
C LYS A 178 -2.77 -12.39 17.35
N THR A 179 -2.07 -12.61 16.25
CA THR A 179 -0.60 -12.87 16.24
C THR A 179 0.27 -11.61 16.21
N GLY A 180 -0.31 -10.42 16.00
CA GLY A 180 0.42 -9.14 15.96
C GLY A 180 0.68 -8.57 14.55
N LYS A 181 -0.10 -8.98 13.55
CA LYS A 181 0.01 -8.52 12.14
C LYS A 181 0.07 -6.99 11.99
N THR A 182 -0.80 -6.26 12.68
CA THR A 182 -0.95 -4.80 12.50
C THR A 182 0.29 -4.07 12.99
N ILE A 183 0.79 -4.43 14.17
CA ILE A 183 2.03 -3.87 14.74
C ILE A 183 3.24 -4.20 13.86
N LEU A 184 3.24 -5.38 13.24
CA LEU A 184 4.31 -5.76 12.31
C LEU A 184 4.30 -4.88 11.05
N LEU A 185 3.14 -4.68 10.42
CA LEU A 185 3.00 -3.79 9.26
C LEU A 185 3.42 -2.35 9.58
N GLN A 186 2.98 -1.81 10.72
CA GLN A 186 3.41 -0.48 11.20
C GLN A 186 4.93 -0.39 11.35
N LYS A 187 5.57 -1.42 11.91
CA LYS A 187 7.02 -1.46 12.04
C LYS A 187 7.71 -1.50 10.69
N ILE A 188 7.26 -2.35 9.77
CA ILE A 188 7.81 -2.43 8.41
C ILE A 188 7.70 -1.07 7.72
N ALA A 189 6.54 -0.41 7.80
CA ALA A 189 6.34 0.90 7.21
C ALA A 189 7.31 1.94 7.79
N ASN A 190 7.34 2.07 9.11
CA ASN A 190 8.15 3.08 9.79
C ASN A 190 9.66 2.88 9.59
N THR A 191 10.15 1.64 9.65
CA THR A 191 11.58 1.40 9.39
C THR A 191 11.94 1.53 7.92
N THR A 192 11.02 1.23 7.01
CA THR A 192 11.22 1.52 5.58
C THR A 192 11.29 3.04 5.36
N LEU A 193 10.41 3.84 5.95
CA LEU A 193 10.45 5.31 5.82
C LEU A 193 11.72 5.92 6.45
N GLU A 194 12.20 5.35 7.57
CA GLU A 194 13.42 5.80 8.24
C GLU A 194 14.68 5.46 7.44
N ASN A 195 14.77 4.23 6.93
CA ASN A 195 15.99 3.72 6.27
C ASN A 195 16.01 3.96 4.75
N HIS A 196 14.83 4.08 4.13
CA HIS A 196 14.60 4.18 2.69
C HIS A 196 13.55 5.27 2.37
N PRO A 197 13.84 6.56 2.66
CA PRO A 197 12.90 7.66 2.46
C PRO A 197 12.52 7.89 0.98
N GLU A 198 13.26 7.30 0.04
CA GLU A 198 12.92 7.29 -1.38
C GLU A 198 11.71 6.41 -1.70
N VAL A 199 11.47 5.35 -0.91
CA VAL A 199 10.39 4.39 -1.13
C VAL A 199 9.06 5.02 -0.76
N LYS A 200 8.11 5.00 -1.71
CA LYS A 200 6.75 5.49 -1.49
C LYS A 200 5.88 4.39 -0.93
N ILE A 201 5.30 4.60 0.25
CA ILE A 201 4.47 3.60 0.92
C ILE A 201 3.00 3.93 0.76
N ILE A 202 2.22 2.93 0.34
CA ILE A 202 0.76 2.95 0.32
C ILE A 202 0.28 1.83 1.25
N VAL A 203 -0.35 2.19 2.35
CA VAL A 203 -1.00 1.23 3.26
C VAL A 203 -2.44 1.03 2.81
N LEU A 204 -2.77 -0.18 2.36
CA LEU A 204 -4.07 -0.54 1.83
C LEU A 204 -4.82 -1.44 2.81
N LEU A 205 -5.85 -0.91 3.46
CA LEU A 205 -6.64 -1.61 4.48
C LEU A 205 -8.01 -2.01 3.91
N ILE A 206 -8.26 -3.31 3.81
CA ILE A 206 -9.47 -3.87 3.18
C ILE A 206 -10.30 -4.63 4.22
N ALA A 207 -11.55 -4.21 4.39
CA ALA A 207 -12.53 -4.78 5.31
C ALA A 207 -12.00 -4.91 6.75
N GLU A 208 -11.18 -3.94 7.17
CA GLU A 208 -10.69 -3.80 8.55
C GLU A 208 -11.56 -2.85 9.38
N ARG A 209 -11.32 -2.83 10.69
CA ARG A 209 -12.13 -2.03 11.61
C ARG A 209 -11.77 -0.54 11.57
N PRO A 210 -12.74 0.38 11.72
CA PRO A 210 -12.47 1.83 11.71
C PRO A 210 -11.41 2.28 12.73
N GLU A 211 -11.39 1.68 13.92
CA GLU A 211 -10.39 1.98 14.95
C GLU A 211 -8.98 1.50 14.57
N GLU A 212 -8.87 0.39 13.83
CA GLU A 212 -7.58 -0.12 13.33
C GLU A 212 -7.06 0.75 12.16
N VAL A 213 -7.97 1.29 11.34
CA VAL A 213 -7.63 2.29 10.31
C VAL A 213 -7.08 3.57 10.95
N THR A 214 -7.80 4.10 11.95
CA THR A 214 -7.39 5.33 12.65
C THR A 214 -6.03 5.15 13.36
N ASP A 215 -5.78 3.98 13.94
CA ASP A 215 -4.51 3.66 14.57
C ASP A 215 -3.36 3.65 13.55
N MET A 216 -3.58 3.07 12.37
CA MET A 216 -2.60 3.06 11.28
C MET A 216 -2.28 4.47 10.78
N GLU A 217 -3.30 5.29 10.50
CA GLU A 217 -3.15 6.69 10.05
C GLU A 217 -2.35 7.56 11.03
N ARG A 218 -2.45 7.28 12.33
CA ARG A 218 -1.72 8.02 13.37
C ARG A 218 -0.32 7.49 13.62
N SER A 219 -0.06 6.24 13.24
CA SER A 219 1.16 5.53 13.59
C SER A 219 2.19 5.48 12.46
N VAL A 220 1.78 5.76 11.23
CA VAL A 220 2.63 5.68 10.03
C VAL A 220 2.46 6.96 9.22
N ASP A 221 3.56 7.64 8.95
CA ASP A 221 3.60 8.82 8.06
C ASP A 221 3.67 8.38 6.59
N ALA A 222 2.60 7.71 6.15
CA ALA A 222 2.44 7.22 4.78
C ALA A 222 1.02 7.46 4.29
N GLU A 223 0.82 7.29 3.00
CA GLU A 223 -0.51 7.26 2.42
C GLU A 223 -1.27 6.03 2.94
N VAL A 224 -2.33 6.25 3.70
CA VAL A 224 -3.26 5.20 4.14
C VAL A 224 -4.54 5.32 3.32
N VAL A 225 -4.89 4.21 2.66
CA VAL A 225 -6.10 4.07 1.84
C VAL A 225 -6.89 2.90 2.40
N SER A 226 -8.15 3.11 2.73
CA SER A 226 -8.97 2.11 3.40
C SER A 226 -10.37 1.97 2.84
N SER A 227 -10.92 0.77 3.04
CA SER A 227 -12.35 0.49 2.92
C SER A 227 -12.72 -0.41 4.10
N THR A 228 -13.44 0.14 5.09
CA THR A 228 -13.81 -0.57 6.33
C THR A 228 -14.79 -1.70 6.05
N PHE A 229 -15.02 -2.58 7.02
CA PHE A 229 -15.95 -3.71 6.88
C PHE A 229 -17.42 -3.32 6.69
N ASP A 230 -17.79 -2.06 6.95
CA ASP A 230 -19.15 -1.53 6.77
C ASP A 230 -19.49 -1.31 5.29
N GLU A 231 -18.48 -1.30 4.43
CA GLU A 231 -18.61 -0.98 3.02
C GLU A 231 -18.89 -2.22 2.16
N PRO A 232 -19.55 -2.06 1.00
CA PRO A 232 -19.85 -3.19 0.12
C PRO A 232 -18.60 -3.77 -0.56
N PRO A 233 -18.60 -5.05 -0.95
CA PRO A 233 -17.48 -5.71 -1.62
C PRO A 233 -16.96 -5.00 -2.88
N GLU A 234 -17.84 -4.38 -3.67
CA GLU A 234 -17.47 -3.61 -4.87
C GLU A 234 -16.52 -2.46 -4.52
N ARG A 235 -16.74 -1.81 -3.37
CA ARG A 235 -15.88 -0.72 -2.91
C ARG A 235 -14.50 -1.23 -2.54
N HIS A 236 -14.40 -2.38 -1.87
CA HIS A 236 -13.10 -2.99 -1.56
C HIS A 236 -12.28 -3.26 -2.82
N VAL A 237 -12.94 -3.78 -3.87
CA VAL A 237 -12.31 -4.04 -5.17
C VAL A 237 -11.87 -2.73 -5.82
N GLN A 238 -12.73 -1.73 -5.88
CA GLN A 238 -12.43 -0.45 -6.52
C GLN A 238 -11.26 0.29 -5.85
N VAL A 239 -11.24 0.35 -4.52
CA VAL A 239 -10.15 0.99 -3.76
C VAL A 239 -8.81 0.28 -4.02
N ALA A 240 -8.81 -1.06 -4.01
CA ALA A 240 -7.61 -1.84 -4.28
C ALA A 240 -7.11 -1.67 -5.73
N ASP A 241 -8.01 -1.65 -6.70
CA ASP A 241 -7.68 -1.43 -8.12
C ASP A 241 -7.09 -0.02 -8.33
N MET A 242 -7.66 1.01 -7.70
CA MET A 242 -7.15 2.39 -7.77
C MET A 242 -5.76 2.53 -7.14
N ALA A 243 -5.55 1.95 -5.95
CA ALA A 243 -4.24 1.95 -5.28
C ALA A 243 -3.18 1.23 -6.12
N LEU A 244 -3.53 0.10 -6.73
CA LEU A 244 -2.62 -0.65 -7.61
C LEU A 244 -2.27 0.15 -8.87
N GLU A 245 -3.26 0.73 -9.55
CA GLU A 245 -3.01 1.50 -10.77
C GLU A 245 -2.16 2.73 -10.46
N LYS A 246 -2.42 3.44 -9.35
CA LYS A 246 -1.55 4.52 -8.87
C LYS A 246 -0.11 4.06 -8.70
N ALA A 247 0.11 2.95 -7.99
CA ALA A 247 1.44 2.41 -7.76
C ALA A 247 2.16 2.04 -9.06
N LYS A 248 1.47 1.43 -10.03
CA LYS A 248 2.04 1.14 -11.36
C LYS A 248 2.47 2.41 -12.08
N ARG A 249 1.63 3.44 -12.07
CA ARG A 249 1.96 4.73 -12.68
C ARG A 249 3.18 5.39 -12.02
N MET A 250 3.37 5.22 -10.72
CA MET A 250 4.57 5.70 -10.02
C MET A 250 5.83 4.92 -10.45
N VAL A 251 5.73 3.60 -10.60
CA VAL A 251 6.84 2.74 -11.06
C VAL A 251 7.26 3.05 -12.50
N GLU A 252 6.31 3.33 -13.39
CA GLU A 252 6.57 3.80 -14.77
C GLU A 252 7.39 5.11 -14.80
N TYR A 253 7.39 5.87 -13.70
CA TYR A 253 8.14 7.12 -13.50
C TYR A 253 9.41 6.91 -12.67
N GLY A 254 9.86 5.66 -12.48
CA GLY A 254 11.11 5.35 -11.79
C GLY A 254 11.03 5.33 -10.27
N HIS A 255 9.83 5.40 -9.67
CA HIS A 255 9.69 5.34 -8.22
C HIS A 255 9.66 3.91 -7.68
N ASP A 256 10.34 3.69 -6.57
CA ASP A 256 10.17 2.51 -5.74
C ASP A 256 8.92 2.66 -4.87
N VAL A 257 7.97 1.73 -5.01
CA VAL A 257 6.68 1.77 -4.32
C VAL A 257 6.51 0.51 -3.49
N MET A 258 6.07 0.65 -2.24
CA MET A 258 5.68 -0.44 -1.36
C MET A 258 4.20 -0.34 -1.01
N ILE A 259 3.43 -1.38 -1.33
CA ILE A 259 2.05 -1.54 -0.85
C ILE A 259 2.06 -2.50 0.34
N LEU A 260 1.53 -2.03 1.47
CA LEU A 260 1.25 -2.84 2.65
C LEU A 260 -0.24 -3.17 2.67
N LEU A 261 -0.60 -4.41 2.31
CA LEU A 261 -2.00 -4.84 2.14
C LEU A 261 -2.49 -5.66 3.33
N ASP A 262 -3.51 -5.17 4.04
CA ASP A 262 -4.19 -5.88 5.12
C ASP A 262 -5.71 -6.00 4.82
N SER A 263 -6.20 -7.09 4.24
CA SER A 263 -5.50 -8.34 3.89
C SER A 263 -5.86 -8.86 2.50
N ILE A 264 -4.97 -9.67 1.92
CA ILE A 264 -5.21 -10.30 0.62
C ILE A 264 -6.35 -11.34 0.69
N THR A 265 -6.55 -11.95 1.87
CA THR A 265 -7.64 -12.88 2.11
C THR A 265 -9.00 -12.18 2.02
N ARG A 266 -9.13 -11.01 2.67
CA ARG A 266 -10.36 -10.21 2.62
C ARG A 266 -10.62 -9.66 1.21
N LEU A 267 -9.57 -9.25 0.50
CA LEU A 267 -9.69 -8.85 -0.91
C LEU A 267 -10.15 -10.02 -1.80
N GLY A 268 -9.61 -11.23 -1.59
CA GLY A 268 -10.05 -12.44 -2.30
C GLY A 268 -11.54 -12.75 -2.05
N ARG A 269 -12.02 -12.60 -0.81
CA ARG A 269 -13.45 -12.70 -0.47
C ARG A 269 -14.30 -11.67 -1.19
N ALA A 270 -13.86 -10.41 -1.23
CA ALA A 270 -14.57 -9.35 -1.92
C ALA A 270 -14.72 -9.65 -3.42
N HIS A 271 -13.63 -10.05 -4.09
CA HIS A 271 -13.71 -10.43 -5.51
C HIS A 271 -14.62 -11.63 -5.77
N ASN A 272 -14.64 -12.62 -4.87
CA ASN A 272 -15.55 -13.76 -4.98
C ASN A 272 -17.02 -13.36 -4.83
N ALA A 273 -17.32 -12.34 -4.04
CA ALA A 273 -18.69 -11.84 -3.87
C ALA A 273 -19.18 -11.02 -5.07
N VAL A 274 -18.27 -10.29 -5.74
CA VAL A 274 -18.61 -9.38 -6.85
C VAL A 274 -18.66 -10.08 -8.21
N ILE A 275 -17.92 -11.17 -8.39
CA ILE A 275 -17.82 -11.83 -9.69
C ILE A 275 -19.14 -12.51 -10.08
N PRO A 276 -19.61 -12.36 -11.34
CA PRO A 276 -20.71 -13.18 -11.84
C PRO A 276 -20.35 -14.66 -11.79
N HIS A 277 -21.29 -15.50 -11.36
CA HIS A 277 -21.08 -16.95 -11.27
C HIS A 277 -20.67 -17.56 -12.62
N SER A 278 -19.55 -18.27 -12.63
CA SER A 278 -19.03 -18.96 -13.82
C SER A 278 -19.65 -20.35 -14.04
N GLY A 279 -20.43 -20.84 -13.07
CA GLY A 279 -20.94 -22.22 -13.03
C GLY A 279 -19.90 -23.25 -12.56
N LYS A 280 -18.68 -22.83 -12.25
CA LYS A 280 -17.60 -23.68 -11.72
C LYS A 280 -17.17 -23.20 -10.35
N ILE A 281 -17.65 -23.86 -9.30
CA ILE A 281 -17.33 -23.55 -7.91
C ILE A 281 -16.29 -24.55 -7.41
N LEU A 282 -15.15 -24.02 -6.94
CA LEU A 282 -14.07 -24.76 -6.32
C LEU A 282 -14.43 -25.12 -4.86
N SER A 283 -13.54 -25.88 -4.20
CA SER A 283 -13.68 -26.14 -2.77
C SER A 283 -13.78 -24.83 -1.98
N GLY A 284 -14.52 -24.85 -0.86
CA GLY A 284 -14.70 -23.66 -0.02
C GLY A 284 -15.64 -22.59 -0.59
N GLY A 285 -16.34 -22.84 -1.70
CA GLY A 285 -17.32 -21.89 -2.25
C GLY A 285 -16.71 -20.76 -3.08
N VAL A 286 -15.47 -20.94 -3.54
CA VAL A 286 -14.76 -19.96 -4.37
C VAL A 286 -15.06 -20.22 -5.84
N ASP A 287 -15.52 -19.21 -6.58
CA ASP A 287 -15.69 -19.31 -8.02
C ASP A 287 -14.31 -19.46 -8.70
N ALA A 288 -14.21 -20.32 -9.72
CA ALA A 288 -12.95 -20.58 -10.42
C ALA A 288 -12.29 -19.32 -11.00
N ASN A 289 -13.06 -18.28 -11.30
CA ASN A 289 -12.55 -17.02 -11.84
C ASN A 289 -12.33 -15.93 -10.77
N ALA A 290 -12.80 -16.14 -9.54
CA ALA A 290 -12.78 -15.12 -8.48
C ALA A 290 -11.37 -14.66 -8.13
N LEU A 291 -10.40 -15.59 -8.09
CA LEU A 291 -9.04 -15.30 -7.65
C LEU A 291 -8.13 -14.75 -8.76
N HIS A 292 -8.61 -14.71 -10.01
CA HIS A 292 -7.79 -14.23 -11.13
C HIS A 292 -7.33 -12.77 -10.95
N ARG A 293 -8.25 -11.87 -10.57
CA ARG A 293 -7.94 -10.45 -10.34
C ARG A 293 -7.06 -10.22 -9.11
N PRO A 294 -7.39 -10.74 -7.92
CA PRO A 294 -6.50 -10.67 -6.77
C PRO A 294 -5.09 -11.21 -7.04
N ARG A 295 -4.97 -12.32 -7.79
CA ARG A 295 -3.68 -12.89 -8.17
C ARG A 295 -2.90 -11.96 -9.08
N ARG A 296 -3.56 -11.28 -10.02
CA ARG A 296 -2.93 -10.26 -10.86
C ARG A 296 -2.47 -9.05 -10.05
N LEU A 297 -3.22 -8.63 -9.03
CA LEU A 297 -2.80 -7.55 -8.12
C LEU A 297 -1.53 -7.95 -7.36
N PHE A 298 -1.53 -9.12 -6.71
CA PHE A 298 -0.35 -9.57 -5.96
C PHE A 298 0.85 -9.88 -6.86
N GLY A 299 0.59 -10.46 -8.03
CA GLY A 299 1.58 -10.73 -9.08
C GLY A 299 2.07 -9.48 -9.83
N ALA A 300 1.49 -8.30 -9.57
CA ALA A 300 2.01 -7.06 -10.10
C ALA A 300 3.36 -6.72 -9.47
N ALA A 301 3.57 -7.03 -8.18
CA ALA A 301 4.84 -6.75 -7.52
C ALA A 301 6.03 -7.45 -8.20
N ARG A 302 7.03 -6.66 -8.53
CA ARG A 302 8.23 -7.05 -9.28
C ARG A 302 9.28 -5.96 -9.17
N ASN A 303 10.53 -6.35 -9.27
CA ASN A 303 11.60 -5.43 -9.63
C ASN A 303 11.55 -5.21 -11.15
N THR A 304 11.97 -4.05 -11.65
CA THR A 304 12.03 -3.78 -13.09
C THR A 304 13.40 -3.27 -13.50
N GLU A 305 13.80 -3.54 -14.74
CA GLU A 305 15.10 -3.09 -15.27
C GLU A 305 15.07 -1.61 -15.67
N GLU A 306 13.97 -1.15 -16.29
CA GLU A 306 13.89 0.17 -16.91
C GLU A 306 13.14 1.22 -16.07
N GLY A 307 12.46 0.79 -15.00
CA GLY A 307 11.64 1.65 -14.13
C GLY A 307 12.02 1.52 -12.67
N GLY A 308 11.08 1.86 -11.78
CA GLY A 308 11.23 1.60 -10.35
C GLY A 308 10.87 0.16 -9.98
N SER A 309 10.62 -0.08 -8.70
CA SER A 309 10.13 -1.38 -8.23
C SER A 309 8.75 -1.30 -7.59
N LEU A 310 7.94 -2.35 -7.75
CA LEU A 310 6.70 -2.51 -7.00
C LEU A 310 6.86 -3.64 -5.98
N THR A 311 6.91 -3.28 -4.71
CA THR A 311 6.92 -4.20 -3.57
C THR A 311 5.50 -4.33 -3.02
N ILE A 312 5.01 -5.55 -2.81
CA ILE A 312 3.73 -5.79 -2.14
C ILE A 312 3.98 -6.76 -0.99
N ILE A 313 3.72 -6.30 0.24
CA ILE A 313 3.71 -7.13 1.44
C ILE A 313 2.27 -7.23 1.90
N ALA A 314 1.68 -8.42 1.77
CA ALA A 314 0.28 -8.65 2.10
C ALA A 314 0.13 -9.62 3.26
N THR A 315 -0.82 -9.37 4.15
CA THR A 315 -1.21 -10.34 5.18
C THR A 315 -2.17 -11.36 4.57
N ALA A 316 -1.98 -12.63 4.93
CA ALA A 316 -2.89 -13.72 4.59
C ALA A 316 -3.35 -14.40 5.89
N LEU A 317 -4.67 -14.53 6.04
CA LEU A 317 -5.28 -15.17 7.19
C LEU A 317 -5.32 -16.68 7.00
N ILE A 318 -4.84 -17.42 8.00
CA ILE A 318 -4.93 -18.88 8.09
C ILE A 318 -5.59 -19.30 9.41
N ASP A 319 -6.03 -20.56 9.48
CA ASP A 319 -6.69 -21.15 10.66
C ASP A 319 -7.87 -20.32 11.18
N THR A 320 -8.64 -19.74 10.25
CA THR A 320 -9.86 -18.97 10.55
C THR A 320 -11.07 -19.87 10.79
N GLY A 321 -10.94 -21.17 10.48
CA GLY A 321 -12.04 -22.13 10.43
C GLY A 321 -12.85 -22.05 9.13
N SER A 322 -12.46 -21.20 8.17
CA SER A 322 -13.13 -21.08 6.87
C SER A 322 -12.33 -21.78 5.78
N ARG A 323 -12.92 -22.82 5.18
CA ARG A 323 -12.33 -23.53 4.02
C ARG A 323 -12.13 -22.63 2.81
N MET A 324 -12.88 -21.53 2.71
CA MET A 324 -12.68 -20.50 1.70
C MET A 324 -11.32 -19.83 1.85
N ASP A 325 -10.94 -19.47 3.09
CA ASP A 325 -9.67 -18.81 3.38
C ASP A 325 -8.50 -19.73 3.09
N ASP A 326 -8.62 -21.02 3.40
CA ASP A 326 -7.59 -22.02 3.10
C ASP A 326 -7.32 -22.10 1.58
N VAL A 327 -8.38 -22.11 0.76
CA VAL A 327 -8.26 -22.13 -0.71
C VAL A 327 -7.65 -20.83 -1.23
N ILE A 328 -8.07 -19.69 -0.68
CA ILE A 328 -7.49 -18.39 -1.03
C ILE A 328 -5.99 -18.35 -0.68
N PHE A 329 -5.62 -18.82 0.50
CA PHE A 329 -4.24 -18.84 0.96
C PHE A 329 -3.36 -19.68 0.05
N GLU A 330 -3.77 -20.90 -0.30
CA GLU A 330 -2.98 -21.79 -1.17
C GLU A 330 -2.75 -21.19 -2.56
N GLU A 331 -3.72 -20.47 -3.13
CA GLU A 331 -3.56 -19.77 -4.42
C GLU A 331 -2.46 -18.69 -4.36
N PHE A 332 -2.41 -17.91 -3.26
CA PHE A 332 -1.43 -16.84 -3.12
C PHE A 332 -0.06 -17.31 -2.68
N LYS A 333 0.01 -18.38 -1.89
CA LYS A 333 1.27 -19.01 -1.48
C LYS A 333 2.13 -19.39 -2.69
N GLY A 334 1.52 -19.95 -3.74
CA GLY A 334 2.21 -20.26 -5.00
C GLY A 334 2.72 -19.04 -5.78
N THR A 335 2.11 -17.87 -5.57
CA THR A 335 2.38 -16.63 -6.31
C THR A 335 3.50 -15.79 -5.65
N GLY A 336 3.62 -15.87 -4.33
CA GLY A 336 4.62 -15.14 -3.54
C GLY A 336 6.04 -15.67 -3.71
N ASN A 337 7.02 -14.82 -3.37
CA ASN A 337 8.44 -15.18 -3.32
C ASN A 337 9.10 -14.90 -1.96
N MET A 338 8.36 -14.35 -0.99
CA MET A 338 8.73 -14.29 0.42
C MET A 338 7.54 -14.73 1.28
N GLU A 339 7.82 -15.55 2.30
CA GLU A 339 6.84 -15.95 3.30
C GLU A 339 7.40 -15.62 4.70
N LEU A 340 6.58 -14.95 5.51
CA LEU A 340 6.82 -14.74 6.94
C LEU A 340 5.63 -15.31 7.70
N VAL A 341 5.86 -16.41 8.39
CA VAL A 341 4.81 -17.13 9.10
C VAL A 341 4.75 -16.67 10.56
N LEU A 342 3.57 -16.27 11.02
CA LEU A 342 3.31 -15.96 12.42
C LEU A 342 2.65 -17.15 13.13
N ASP A 343 3.20 -17.56 14.26
CA ASP A 343 2.72 -18.68 15.07
C ASP A 343 2.04 -18.18 16.35
N ARG A 344 0.74 -18.49 16.47
CA ARG A 344 -0.08 -18.16 17.62
C ARG A 344 0.44 -18.75 18.94
N ARG A 345 1.13 -19.89 18.91
CA ARG A 345 1.73 -20.49 20.12
C ARG A 345 2.75 -19.56 20.78
N LEU A 346 3.45 -18.74 19.99
CA LEU A 346 4.38 -17.72 20.48
C LEU A 346 3.63 -16.55 21.10
N SER A 347 2.61 -16.03 20.41
CA SER A 347 1.82 -14.89 20.91
C SER A 347 0.99 -15.22 22.14
N ASP A 348 0.45 -16.45 22.25
CA ASP A 348 -0.30 -16.91 23.42
C ASP A 348 0.60 -16.98 24.67
N ARG A 349 1.92 -17.17 24.50
CA ARG A 349 2.95 -17.07 25.54
C ARG A 349 3.54 -15.67 25.71
N ARG A 350 3.01 -14.67 25.00
CA ARG A 350 3.52 -13.28 24.95
C ARG A 350 4.96 -13.17 24.45
N LEU A 351 5.41 -14.12 23.63
CA LEU A 351 6.71 -14.07 22.98
C LEU A 351 6.58 -13.35 21.64
N PHE A 352 7.25 -12.19 21.51
CA PHE A 352 7.24 -11.36 20.30
C PHE A 352 8.68 -11.04 19.83
N PRO A 353 8.93 -11.00 18.52
CA PRO A 353 7.99 -11.28 17.42
C PRO A 353 7.54 -12.74 17.40
N SER A 354 6.31 -12.99 16.96
CA SER A 354 5.68 -14.32 16.90
C SER A 354 6.05 -15.08 15.62
N PHE A 355 7.30 -14.98 15.16
CA PHE A 355 7.73 -15.55 13.87
C PHE A 355 8.06 -17.04 14.02
N ASP A 356 7.49 -17.86 13.14
CA ASP A 356 7.98 -19.21 12.89
C ASP A 356 9.23 -19.12 11.99
N LEU A 357 10.40 -19.14 12.63
CA LEU A 357 11.70 -18.95 11.98
C LEU A 357 12.06 -20.08 10.99
N ILE A 358 11.45 -21.25 11.15
CA ILE A 358 11.73 -22.46 10.36
C ILE A 358 10.94 -22.41 9.06
N ARG A 359 9.66 -22.00 9.13
CA ARG A 359 8.77 -21.91 7.97
C ARG A 359 8.92 -20.61 7.18
N SER A 360 9.61 -19.62 7.73
CA SER A 360 9.80 -18.31 7.08
C SER A 360 11.06 -18.29 6.20
N GLY A 361 10.95 -17.66 5.03
CA GLY A 361 12.07 -17.52 4.11
C GLY A 361 11.77 -16.66 2.89
N THR A 362 12.83 -16.32 2.16
CA THR A 362 12.75 -15.58 0.89
C THR A 362 13.44 -16.36 -0.21
N ARG A 363 12.76 -16.52 -1.36
CA ARG A 363 13.37 -17.13 -2.53
C ARG A 363 14.44 -16.20 -3.08
N LYS A 364 15.56 -16.76 -3.53
CA LYS A 364 16.69 -15.99 -4.07
C LYS A 364 17.32 -15.01 -3.06
N GLU A 365 17.32 -15.36 -1.77
CA GLU A 365 17.93 -14.53 -0.72
C GLU A 365 19.44 -14.27 -0.94
N GLU A 366 20.13 -15.08 -1.76
CA GLU A 366 21.51 -14.82 -2.19
C GLU A 366 21.71 -13.54 -3.00
N LEU A 367 20.64 -12.97 -3.56
CA LEU A 367 20.67 -11.68 -4.25
C LEU A 367 20.54 -10.49 -3.28
N LEU A 368 20.04 -10.73 -2.07
CA LEU A 368 19.73 -9.70 -1.07
C LEU A 368 20.72 -9.68 0.10
N LEU A 369 21.37 -10.81 0.37
CA LEU A 369 22.33 -10.97 1.45
C LEU A 369 23.75 -11.05 0.90
N SER A 370 24.71 -10.44 1.60
CA SER A 370 26.11 -10.63 1.27
C SER A 370 26.53 -12.09 1.48
N LYS A 371 27.60 -12.54 0.79
CA LYS A 371 28.14 -13.90 0.97
C LYS A 371 28.46 -14.23 2.43
N LYS A 372 28.94 -13.24 3.20
CA LYS A 372 29.25 -13.39 4.63
C LYS A 372 27.96 -13.61 5.43
N GLU A 373 26.94 -12.76 5.24
CA GLU A 373 25.65 -12.89 5.92
C GLU A 373 24.98 -14.21 5.57
N LEU A 374 24.90 -14.56 4.29
CA LEU A 374 24.23 -15.77 3.81
C LEU A 374 24.82 -17.04 4.45
N ALA A 375 26.15 -17.15 4.50
CA ALA A 375 26.81 -18.28 5.14
C ALA A 375 26.46 -18.40 6.64
N ARG A 376 26.34 -17.27 7.35
CA ARG A 376 26.02 -17.22 8.78
C ARG A 376 24.55 -17.51 9.05
N VAL A 377 23.65 -16.90 8.26
CA VAL A 377 22.21 -17.18 8.31
C VAL A 377 21.94 -18.65 8.03
N TRP A 378 22.69 -19.28 7.12
CA TRP A 378 22.55 -20.71 6.86
C TRP A 378 22.94 -21.59 8.06
N ILE A 379 24.04 -21.25 8.75
CA ILE A 379 24.42 -21.93 10.00
C ILE A 379 23.35 -21.71 11.06
N LEU A 380 22.85 -20.48 11.19
CA LEU A 380 21.78 -20.15 12.14
C LEU A 380 20.52 -20.98 11.85
N ARG A 381 20.08 -21.06 10.59
CA ARG A 381 18.92 -21.89 10.18
C ARG A 381 19.11 -23.36 10.56
N LYS A 382 20.31 -23.92 10.39
CA LYS A 382 20.58 -25.31 10.81
C LYS A 382 20.39 -25.50 12.31
N ILE A 383 20.91 -24.58 13.12
CA ILE A 383 20.76 -24.64 14.58
C ILE A 383 19.29 -24.52 14.99
N LEU A 384 18.54 -23.61 14.36
CA LEU A 384 17.14 -23.37 14.67
C LEU A 384 16.21 -24.51 14.24
N ASN A 385 16.57 -25.26 13.18
CA ASN A 385 15.75 -26.37 12.67
C ASN A 385 15.66 -27.56 13.65
N ASP A 386 16.63 -27.71 14.54
CA ASP A 386 16.63 -28.77 15.56
C ASP A 386 15.80 -28.38 16.80
N MET A 387 15.25 -27.16 16.83
CA MET A 387 14.47 -26.61 17.93
C MET A 387 12.97 -26.55 17.61
N THR A 388 12.13 -26.53 18.64
CA THR A 388 10.73 -26.12 18.45
C THR A 388 10.63 -24.62 18.17
N PRO A 389 9.54 -24.12 17.56
CA PRO A 389 9.40 -22.68 17.28
C PRO A 389 9.55 -21.77 18.51
N ILE A 390 9.11 -22.22 19.69
CA ILE A 390 9.24 -21.48 20.95
C ILE A 390 10.70 -21.39 21.37
N GLU A 391 11.39 -22.53 21.42
CA GLU A 391 12.81 -22.60 21.78
C GLU A 391 13.68 -21.80 20.80
N ALA A 392 13.41 -21.92 19.50
CA ALA A 392 14.12 -21.19 18.45
C ALA A 392 14.02 -19.66 18.66
N MET A 393 12.81 -19.16 18.95
CA MET A 393 12.58 -17.74 19.18
C MET A 393 13.22 -17.26 20.50
N GLU A 394 13.09 -18.02 21.59
CA GLU A 394 13.72 -17.69 22.88
C GLU A 394 15.25 -17.66 22.77
N PHE A 395 15.83 -18.68 22.11
CA PHE A 395 17.26 -18.76 21.83
C PHE A 395 17.73 -17.54 21.03
N LEU A 396 17.05 -17.22 19.92
CA LEU A 396 17.43 -16.10 19.08
C LEU A 396 17.35 -14.77 19.83
N LEU A 397 16.27 -14.54 20.57
CA LEU A 397 16.10 -13.33 21.38
C LEU A 397 17.17 -13.21 22.48
N ASP A 398 17.51 -14.31 23.17
CA ASP A 398 18.55 -14.30 24.20
C ASP A 398 19.92 -13.92 23.63
N ARG A 399 20.27 -14.43 22.45
CA ARG A 399 21.52 -14.09 21.77
C ARG A 399 21.52 -12.66 21.23
N MET A 400 20.44 -12.23 20.58
CA MET A 400 20.35 -10.88 20.00
C MET A 400 20.31 -9.77 21.04
N LYS A 401 19.84 -10.03 22.27
CA LYS A 401 19.89 -9.06 23.37
C LYS A 401 21.31 -8.65 23.76
N ARG A 402 22.31 -9.47 23.42
CA ARG A 402 23.72 -9.22 23.75
C ARG A 402 24.42 -8.31 22.74
N THR A 403 23.77 -7.97 21.64
CA THR A 403 24.36 -7.21 20.52
C THR A 403 23.47 -6.06 20.09
N GLY A 404 24.10 -4.98 19.60
CA GLY A 404 23.44 -3.78 19.15
C GLY A 404 22.80 -3.91 17.77
N ASN A 405 23.37 -4.74 16.89
CA ASN A 405 22.94 -4.89 15.50
C ASN A 405 23.20 -6.31 14.97
N ASN A 406 22.72 -6.59 13.75
CA ASN A 406 22.77 -7.87 13.09
C ASN A 406 24.19 -8.25 12.67
N GLU A 407 25.02 -7.30 12.28
CA GLU A 407 26.42 -7.56 11.95
C GLU A 407 27.19 -8.10 13.16
N GLU A 408 27.11 -7.41 14.30
CA GLU A 408 27.70 -7.83 15.57
C GLU A 408 27.14 -9.20 16.01
N PHE A 409 25.82 -9.40 15.88
CA PHE A 409 25.19 -10.70 16.18
C PHE A 409 25.79 -11.84 15.34
N LEU A 410 25.87 -11.68 14.02
CA LEU A 410 26.43 -12.70 13.13
C LEU A 410 27.92 -12.92 13.39
N ASP A 411 28.66 -11.89 13.81
CA ASP A 411 30.07 -11.99 14.15
C ASP A 411 30.31 -12.73 15.48
N THR A 412 29.36 -12.72 16.43
CA THR A 412 29.46 -13.56 17.64
C THR A 412 29.38 -15.06 17.36
N MET A 413 28.89 -15.45 16.17
CA MET A 413 28.89 -16.85 15.73
C MET A 413 30.26 -17.34 15.24
N ASN A 414 31.31 -16.52 15.34
CA ASN A 414 32.68 -16.88 14.98
C ASN A 414 33.43 -17.71 16.04
N ASN A 415 32.84 -17.92 17.22
CA ASN A 415 33.47 -18.63 18.33
C ASN A 415 32.72 -19.90 18.71
#